data_AF-A0AAX3G3Q9-F1
#
_entry.id   AF-A0AAX3G3Q9-F1
#
_cell.length_a   1.000
_cell.length_b   1.000
_cell.length_c   1.000
_cell.angle_alpha   90.00
_cell.angle_beta   90.00
_cell.angle_gamma   90.00
#
_symmetry.space_group_name_H-M   'P 1'
#
loop_
_entity.id
_entity.type
_entity.pdbx_description
1 polymer ?
#
loop_
_entity_poly.entity_id
_entity_poly.type
_entity_poly.pdbx_seq_one_letter_code
_entity_poly.pdbx_strand_id
1 'polypeptide(L)'
;MRTVAMMMAVLALAGCGEGKKVEADKKVAPVVQAQPPQTAATPQWDVLVAGTLPQATSDLAGWLIEHGIISYVVVEDGKDRVLIGPFDSQAEAEAKKAELVEKLTKAKKRNIEPQVIEHRIAQ
;
A
#
# COMPACT_ATOMS: atom_id res chain seq x y z
N MET A 1 24.69 -2.47 -36.16
CA MET A 1 24.20 -1.39 -37.06
C MET A 1 22.73 -1.62 -37.36
N ARG A 2 21.86 -0.77 -36.80
CA ARG A 2 20.56 -0.34 -37.34
C ARG A 2 20.12 0.85 -36.49
N THR A 3 20.51 2.01 -37.00
CA THR A 3 20.19 3.37 -36.58
C THR A 3 18.67 3.63 -36.69
N VAL A 4 18.16 4.59 -35.89
CA VAL A 4 17.08 5.58 -36.12
C VAL A 4 16.50 5.89 -34.71
N ALA A 5 16.89 6.96 -34.02
CA ALA A 5 16.62 8.40 -34.22
C ALA A 5 15.15 8.82 -33.99
N MET A 6 14.99 9.76 -33.03
CA MET A 6 13.87 10.70 -32.83
C MET A 6 12.51 10.09 -32.39
N MET A 7 11.75 10.65 -31.45
CA MET A 7 11.25 12.02 -31.46
C MET A 7 10.81 12.49 -30.06
N MET A 8 11.28 13.67 -29.68
CA MET A 8 10.70 14.52 -28.64
C MET A 8 9.35 15.06 -29.12
N ALA A 9 8.36 15.11 -28.24
CA ALA A 9 7.18 15.95 -28.40
C ALA A 9 6.82 16.58 -27.05
N VAL A 10 7.53 17.67 -26.72
CA VAL A 10 7.08 18.66 -25.73
C VAL A 10 6.09 19.57 -26.45
N LEU A 11 4.81 19.46 -26.12
CA LEU A 11 3.82 20.46 -26.51
C LEU A 11 3.96 21.66 -25.56
N ALA A 12 4.70 22.67 -26.01
CA ALA A 12 4.62 24.01 -25.49
C ALA A 12 3.39 24.69 -26.11
N LEU A 13 2.39 25.02 -25.29
CA LEU A 13 1.40 26.03 -25.66
C LEU A 13 1.97 27.40 -25.30
N ALA A 14 2.31 28.16 -26.34
CA ALA A 14 2.59 29.58 -26.25
C ALA A 14 1.32 30.34 -25.83
N GLY A 15 1.35 30.93 -24.64
CA GLY A 15 0.48 32.03 -24.23
C GLY A 15 1.29 33.32 -24.24
N CYS A 16 0.77 34.30 -24.97
CA CYS A 16 1.35 35.58 -25.38
C CYS A 16 1.49 36.58 -24.20
N GLY A 17 2.62 37.27 -24.13
CA GLY A 17 2.90 38.29 -23.10
C GLY A 17 4.26 38.96 -23.32
N GLU A 18 4.25 39.99 -24.15
CA GLU A 18 5.39 40.77 -24.64
C GLU A 18 6.04 41.62 -23.52
N GLY A 19 7.38 41.59 -23.37
CA GLY A 19 8.08 42.43 -22.39
C GLY A 19 9.59 42.21 -22.27
N LYS A 20 10.36 42.93 -23.11
CA LYS A 20 11.76 43.38 -22.98
C LYS A 20 12.71 42.72 -21.95
N LYS A 21 13.74 42.06 -22.53
CA LYS A 21 15.16 41.88 -22.12
C LYS A 21 15.67 42.73 -20.94
N VAL A 22 16.36 42.09 -19.97
CA VAL A 22 17.72 42.45 -19.51
C VAL A 22 18.37 41.22 -18.85
N GLU A 23 19.56 40.84 -19.34
CA GLU A 23 20.53 39.95 -18.70
C GLU A 23 20.89 40.44 -17.28
N ALA A 24 20.96 39.55 -16.28
CA ALA A 24 22.07 39.54 -15.31
C ALA A 24 21.86 38.45 -14.24
N ASP A 25 22.86 37.58 -14.16
CA ASP A 25 23.54 37.11 -12.95
C ASP A 25 22.88 37.40 -11.59
N LYS A 26 22.85 36.34 -10.76
CA LYS A 26 23.18 36.32 -9.32
C LYS A 26 22.09 35.75 -8.40
N LYS A 27 22.39 34.53 -7.93
CA LYS A 27 22.00 33.90 -6.66
C LYS A 27 20.59 34.24 -6.13
N VAL A 28 19.64 33.33 -6.32
CA VAL A 28 18.44 33.23 -5.47
C VAL A 28 18.54 31.93 -4.68
N ALA A 29 18.42 32.05 -3.36
CA ALA A 29 18.47 30.98 -2.37
C ALA A 29 17.54 29.81 -2.75
N PRO A 30 17.85 28.57 -2.33
CA PRO A 30 16.89 27.49 -2.50
C PRO A 30 15.63 27.86 -1.73
N VAL A 31 14.49 27.92 -2.43
CA VAL A 31 13.19 27.87 -1.78
C VAL A 31 13.16 26.52 -1.05
N VAL A 32 13.28 26.56 0.27
CA VAL A 32 12.96 25.40 1.10
C VAL A 32 11.48 25.20 0.90
N GLN A 33 11.12 24.24 0.04
CA GLN A 33 9.77 23.71 0.01
C GLN A 33 9.52 23.16 1.41
N ALA A 34 8.70 23.87 2.19
CA ALA A 34 8.23 23.37 3.47
C ALA A 34 7.49 22.05 3.20
N GLN A 35 8.17 20.94 3.44
CA GLN A 35 7.53 19.63 3.47
C GLN A 35 6.47 19.70 4.58
N PRO A 36 5.21 19.28 4.33
CA PRO A 36 4.22 19.22 5.38
C PRO A 36 4.77 18.37 6.53
N PRO A 37 4.52 18.75 7.80
CA PRO A 37 4.99 17.98 8.94
C PRO A 37 4.54 16.53 8.75
N GLN A 38 5.51 15.63 8.62
CA GLN A 38 5.28 14.19 8.64
C GLN A 38 4.71 13.91 10.03
N THR A 39 3.39 13.85 10.11
CA THR A 39 2.71 13.43 11.32
C THR A 39 3.18 12.00 11.52
N ALA A 40 3.94 11.74 12.59
CA ALA A 40 4.42 10.40 12.89
C ALA A 40 3.21 9.47 12.86
N ALA A 41 3.17 8.56 11.88
CA ALA A 41 2.07 7.62 11.76
C ALA A 41 2.01 6.81 13.05
N THR A 42 0.87 6.83 13.73
CA THR A 42 0.64 5.92 14.85
C THR A 42 0.77 4.50 14.32
N PRO A 43 1.52 3.60 15.00
CA PRO A 43 1.69 2.23 14.53
C PRO A 43 0.32 1.55 14.46
N GLN A 44 -0.06 1.15 13.26
CA GLN A 44 -1.29 0.39 13.00
C GLN A 44 -0.95 -1.10 12.94
N TRP A 45 -1.97 -1.97 13.07
CA TRP A 45 -1.79 -3.41 13.18
C TRP A 45 -2.73 -4.16 12.23
N ASP A 46 -2.26 -5.25 11.64
CA ASP A 46 -3.08 -6.12 10.81
C ASP A 46 -3.03 -7.56 11.31
N VAL A 47 -4.02 -8.35 10.91
CA VAL A 47 -3.97 -9.81 10.94
C VAL A 47 -3.68 -10.32 9.54
N LEU A 48 -2.47 -10.82 9.32
CA LEU A 48 -2.10 -11.58 8.14
C LEU A 48 -2.82 -12.93 8.16
N VAL A 49 -3.59 -13.20 7.11
CA VAL A 49 -4.25 -14.48 6.89
C VAL A 49 -3.47 -15.23 5.82
N ALA A 50 -2.48 -15.99 6.26
CA ALA A 50 -1.65 -16.82 5.39
C ALA A 50 -1.86 -18.29 5.71
N GLY A 51 -1.65 -19.15 4.72
CA GLY A 51 -1.70 -20.60 4.90
C GLY A 51 -0.38 -21.27 4.58
N THR A 52 -0.25 -22.50 5.05
CA THR A 52 0.95 -23.34 4.87
C THR A 52 1.01 -24.02 3.50
N LEU A 53 -0.12 -24.03 2.78
CA LEU A 53 -0.25 -24.61 1.46
C LEU A 53 -0.47 -23.51 0.40
N PRO A 54 -0.07 -23.75 -0.86
CA PRO A 54 -0.47 -22.90 -1.97
C PRO A 54 -1.99 -22.85 -2.03
N GLN A 55 -2.54 -21.64 -1.90
CA GLN A 55 -3.98 -21.39 -1.92
C GLN A 55 -4.24 -20.12 -2.70
N ALA A 56 -5.36 -20.09 -3.43
CA ALA A 56 -5.74 -18.90 -4.17
C ALA A 56 -6.19 -17.81 -3.17
N THR A 57 -5.64 -16.61 -3.31
CA THR A 57 -6.06 -15.42 -2.54
C THR A 57 -7.56 -15.18 -2.66
N SER A 58 -8.15 -15.46 -3.83
CA SER A 58 -9.58 -15.32 -4.09
C SER A 58 -10.46 -16.31 -3.31
N ASP A 59 -10.02 -17.57 -3.13
CA ASP A 59 -10.74 -18.56 -2.32
C ASP A 59 -10.73 -18.14 -0.85
N LEU A 60 -9.58 -17.70 -0.36
CA LEU A 60 -9.44 -17.22 1.01
C LEU A 60 -10.28 -15.97 1.26
N ALA A 61 -10.19 -14.97 0.37
CA ALA A 61 -10.98 -13.75 0.48
C ALA A 61 -12.49 -14.02 0.39
N GLY A 62 -12.91 -14.91 -0.52
CA GLY A 62 -14.30 -15.35 -0.61
C GLY A 62 -14.80 -15.94 0.70
N TRP A 63 -14.02 -16.87 1.29
CA TRP A 63 -14.36 -17.47 2.57
C TRP A 63 -14.45 -16.43 3.70
N LEU A 64 -13.54 -15.46 3.75
CA LEU A 64 -13.58 -14.40 4.76
C LEU A 64 -14.87 -13.56 4.64
N ILE A 65 -15.28 -13.20 3.42
CA ILE A 65 -16.52 -12.47 3.14
C ILE A 65 -17.75 -13.28 3.57
N GLU A 66 -17.81 -14.56 3.21
CA GLU A 66 -18.91 -15.46 3.62
C GLU A 66 -19.03 -15.57 5.15
N HIS A 67 -17.92 -15.39 5.87
CA HIS A 67 -17.88 -15.43 7.32
C HIS A 67 -17.95 -14.05 8.00
N GLY A 68 -18.27 -13.00 7.23
CA GLY A 68 -18.46 -11.64 7.71
C GLY A 68 -17.17 -10.95 8.17
N ILE A 69 -16.02 -11.39 7.65
CA ILE A 69 -14.71 -10.85 7.99
C ILE A 69 -14.28 -9.93 6.84
N ILE A 70 -14.15 -8.64 7.14
CA ILE A 70 -13.67 -7.66 6.18
C ILE A 70 -12.16 -7.78 6.06
N SER A 71 -11.69 -8.08 4.86
CA SER A 71 -10.27 -8.21 4.54
C SER A 71 -9.92 -7.42 3.29
N TYR A 72 -8.64 -7.11 3.12
CA TYR A 72 -8.09 -6.52 1.92
C TYR A 72 -6.86 -7.30 1.46
N VAL A 73 -6.46 -7.09 0.20
CA VAL A 73 -5.30 -7.76 -0.40
C VAL A 73 -4.21 -6.74 -0.65
N VAL A 74 -2.98 -7.07 -0.28
CA VAL A 74 -1.77 -6.31 -0.61
C VAL A 74 -0.80 -7.19 -1.38
N VAL A 75 0.03 -6.58 -2.21
CA VAL A 75 1.13 -7.27 -2.89
C VAL A 75 2.40 -7.01 -2.09
N GLU A 76 2.95 -8.04 -1.44
CA GLU A 76 4.24 -7.99 -0.74
C GLU A 76 5.21 -8.98 -1.38
N ASP A 77 6.41 -8.52 -1.75
CA ASP A 77 7.42 -9.31 -2.46
C ASP A 77 6.89 -10.00 -3.74
N GLY A 78 5.98 -9.33 -4.45
CA GLY A 78 5.33 -9.87 -5.65
C GLY A 78 4.32 -11.00 -5.37
N LYS A 79 3.89 -11.15 -4.11
CA LYS A 79 2.89 -12.14 -3.68
C LYS A 79 1.69 -11.44 -3.05
N ASP A 80 0.51 -11.88 -3.46
CA ASP A 80 -0.74 -11.44 -2.83
C ASP A 80 -0.83 -11.96 -1.39
N ARG A 81 -1.12 -11.05 -0.46
CA ARG A 81 -1.35 -11.34 0.96
C ARG A 81 -2.71 -10.81 1.35
N VAL A 82 -3.46 -11.60 2.11
CA VAL A 82 -4.76 -11.20 2.67
C VAL A 82 -4.55 -10.68 4.07
N LEU A 83 -5.01 -9.47 4.34
CA LEU A 83 -4.91 -8.78 5.63
C LEU A 83 -6.30 -8.43 6.17
N ILE A 84 -6.44 -8.36 7.48
CA ILE A 84 -7.62 -7.87 8.20
C ILE A 84 -7.15 -6.71 9.09
N GLY A 85 -7.78 -5.55 8.97
CA GLY A 85 -7.33 -4.31 9.61
C GLY A 85 -7.42 -3.13 8.63
N PRO A 86 -6.66 -2.04 8.83
CA PRO A 86 -5.75 -1.80 9.96
C PRO A 86 -6.49 -1.50 11.27
N PHE A 87 -5.91 -1.96 12.37
CA PHE A 87 -6.36 -1.75 13.74
C PHE A 87 -5.47 -0.74 14.46
N ASP A 88 -6.04 0.04 15.37
CA ASP A 88 -5.31 1.08 16.12
C ASP A 88 -4.44 0.51 17.25
N SER A 89 -4.61 -0.77 17.58
CA SER A 89 -3.83 -1.43 18.64
C SER A 89 -3.60 -2.92 18.37
N GLN A 90 -2.47 -3.42 18.88
CA GLN A 90 -2.13 -4.84 18.80
C GLN A 90 -3.19 -5.72 19.48
N ALA A 91 -3.74 -5.27 20.61
CA ALA A 91 -4.75 -6.00 21.36
C ALA A 91 -6.04 -6.22 20.55
N GLU A 92 -6.45 -5.23 19.74
CA GLU A 92 -7.60 -5.36 18.85
C GLU A 92 -7.32 -6.34 17.70
N ALA A 93 -6.11 -6.27 17.11
CA ALA A 93 -5.69 -7.24 16.11
C ALA A 93 -5.62 -8.68 16.67
N GLU A 94 -5.16 -8.85 17.91
CA GLU A 94 -5.14 -10.15 18.59
C GLU A 94 -6.55 -10.69 18.88
N ALA A 95 -7.49 -9.82 19.29
CA ALA A 95 -8.88 -10.19 19.47
C ALA A 95 -9.51 -10.66 18.14
N LYS A 96 -9.22 -9.95 17.05
CA LYS A 96 -9.70 -10.31 15.70
C LYS A 96 -9.06 -11.59 15.17
N LYS A 97 -7.77 -11.81 15.46
CA LYS A 97 -7.11 -13.09 15.21
C LYS A 97 -7.80 -14.23 15.95
N ALA A 98 -8.13 -14.06 17.23
CA ALA A 98 -8.81 -15.10 18.02
C ALA A 98 -10.18 -15.46 17.41
N GLU A 99 -10.99 -14.45 17.07
CA GLU A 99 -12.28 -14.63 16.39
C GLU A 99 -12.13 -15.43 15.07
N LEU A 100 -11.11 -15.08 14.27
CA LEU A 100 -10.79 -15.79 13.03
C LEU A 100 -10.38 -17.25 13.29
N VAL A 101 -9.51 -17.51 14.28
CA VAL A 101 -9.07 -18.87 14.63
C VAL A 101 -10.25 -19.74 15.06
N GLU A 102 -11.21 -19.20 15.81
CA GLU A 102 -12.42 -19.92 16.18
C GLU A 102 -13.26 -20.32 14.96
N LYS A 103 -13.46 -19.38 14.02
CA LYS A 103 -14.18 -19.64 12.76
C LYS A 103 -13.45 -20.67 11.90
N LEU A 104 -12.12 -20.57 11.77
CA LEU A 104 -11.29 -21.53 11.03
C LEU A 104 -11.37 -22.93 11.64
N THR A 105 -11.33 -23.02 12.98
CA THR A 105 -11.45 -24.29 13.71
C THR A 105 -12.82 -24.93 13.48
N LYS A 106 -13.89 -24.14 13.58
CA LYS A 106 -15.27 -24.61 13.28
C LYS A 106 -15.39 -25.09 11.82
N ALA A 107 -14.73 -24.42 10.89
CA ALA A 107 -14.68 -24.80 9.48
C ALA A 107 -13.65 -25.90 9.16
N LYS A 108 -12.91 -26.41 10.15
CA LYS A 108 -11.84 -27.41 10.00
C LYS A 108 -10.72 -26.98 9.04
N LYS A 109 -10.54 -25.67 8.82
CA LYS A 109 -9.44 -25.12 8.00
C LYS A 109 -8.17 -25.02 8.85
N ARG A 110 -7.37 -26.10 8.84
CA ARG A 110 -6.11 -26.21 9.62
C ARG A 110 -4.86 -25.77 8.86
N ASN A 111 -5.03 -25.38 7.60
CA ASN A 111 -3.93 -24.93 6.73
C ASN A 111 -3.78 -23.41 6.72
N ILE A 112 -4.56 -22.68 7.52
CA ILE A 112 -4.47 -21.22 7.68
C ILE A 112 -3.93 -20.90 9.07
N GLU A 113 -2.90 -20.07 9.14
CA GLU A 113 -2.24 -19.62 10.36
C GLU A 113 -2.29 -18.09 10.44
N PRO A 114 -3.27 -17.51 11.13
CA PRO A 114 -3.36 -16.06 11.26
C PRO A 114 -2.27 -15.48 12.17
N GLN A 115 -1.64 -14.38 11.73
CA GLN A 115 -0.54 -13.73 12.45
C GLN A 115 -0.82 -12.24 12.59
N VAL A 116 -0.57 -11.67 13.78
CA VAL A 116 -0.62 -10.21 13.96
C VAL A 116 0.70 -9.62 13.49
N ILE A 117 0.61 -8.61 12.63
CA ILE A 117 1.76 -7.89 12.07
C ILE A 117 1.55 -6.39 12.24
N GLU A 118 2.63 -5.62 12.27
CA GLU A 118 2.55 -4.16 12.15
C GLU A 118 2.11 -3.80 10.71
N HIS A 119 1.16 -2.88 10.59
CA HIS A 119 0.64 -2.41 9.33
C HIS A 119 1.74 -1.72 8.54
N ARG A 120 2.00 -2.22 7.34
CA ARG A 120 2.90 -1.57 6.39
C ARG A 120 2.10 -1.17 5.17
N ILE A 121 2.09 0.13 4.90
CA ILE A 121 1.64 0.63 3.62
C ILE A 121 2.76 0.29 2.63
N ALA A 122 2.52 -0.70 1.76
CA ALA A 122 3.40 -0.94 0.62
C ALA A 122 3.48 0.38 -0.19
N GLN A 123 4.70 0.95 -0.28
CA GLN A 123 4.97 2.19 -1.01
C GLN A 123 5.16 1.93 -2.51
#